data_AF-A0A4Q4CTX2-F1
#
_entry.id   AF-A0A4Q4CTX2-F1
#
_cell.length_a   1.000
_cell.length_b   1.000
_cell.length_c   1.000
_cell.angle_alpha   90.00
_cell.angle_beta   90.00
_cell.angle_gamma   90.00
#
_symmetry.space_group_name_H-M   'P 1'
#
loop_
_entity.id
_entity.type
_entity.pdbx_description
1 polymer ?
#
loop_
_entity_poly.entity_id
_entity_poly.type
_entity_poly.pdbx_seq_one_letter_code
_entity_poly.pdbx_strand_id
1 'polypeptide(L)'
;MTQLDRRQLLTGLGAAGASLLTAGGARAQANAPIRIAVLADFSGTYRDTSGPTAVACVQQAVEDSGLAARGIAVEVIQGDHQNKPDVAMAMSRQWIDQRGVDM
;
A
#
# COMPACT_ATOMS: atom_id res chain seq x y z
N MET A 1 -62.20 26.15 -2.33
CA MET A 1 -61.16 25.33 -2.98
C MET A 1 -59.93 26.19 -3.14
N THR A 2 -59.01 26.06 -2.18
CA THR A 2 -57.82 26.90 -1.98
C THR A 2 -56.76 26.58 -3.03
N GLN A 3 -56.29 27.62 -3.75
CA GLN A 3 -55.19 27.52 -4.69
C GLN A 3 -53.86 27.39 -3.92
N LEU A 4 -53.12 26.30 -4.16
CA LEU A 4 -51.77 26.10 -3.64
C LEU A 4 -50.77 26.77 -4.58
N ASP A 5 -50.06 27.76 -4.06
CA ASP A 5 -49.13 28.59 -4.83
C ASP A 5 -47.78 27.88 -4.97
N ARG A 6 -47.24 27.85 -6.19
CA ARG A 6 -45.99 27.12 -6.55
C ARG A 6 -44.79 27.57 -5.73
N ARG A 7 -44.83 28.79 -5.18
CA ARG A 7 -43.80 29.36 -4.30
C ARG A 7 -43.73 28.69 -2.92
N GLN A 8 -44.82 28.09 -2.44
CA GLN A 8 -44.87 27.38 -1.16
C GLN A 8 -44.24 25.98 -1.22
N LEU A 9 -44.07 25.41 -2.43
CA LEU A 9 -43.36 24.14 -2.64
C LEU A 9 -41.84 24.30 -2.64
N LEU A 10 -41.31 25.48 -2.99
CA LEU A 10 -39.86 25.74 -3.03
C LEU A 10 -39.27 26.07 -1.66
N THR A 11 -40.06 26.57 -0.70
CA THR A 11 -39.61 26.85 0.66
C THR A 11 -39.75 25.64 1.61
N GLY A 12 -40.62 24.68 1.31
CA GLY A 12 -40.83 23.48 2.13
C GLY A 12 -39.74 22.40 1.98
N LEU A 13 -38.94 22.43 0.91
CA LEU A 13 -37.89 21.44 0.65
C LEU A 13 -36.51 21.84 1.19
N GLY A 14 -36.40 22.96 1.91
CA GLY A 14 -35.13 23.45 2.46
C GLY A 14 -34.76 22.88 3.84
N ALA A 15 -35.72 22.31 4.59
CA ALA A 15 -35.50 21.96 6.00
C ALA A 15 -35.35 20.44 6.27
N ALA A 16 -35.59 19.56 5.28
CA ALA A 16 -35.47 18.11 5.45
C ALA A 16 -34.25 17.49 4.73
N GLY A 17 -33.39 18.29 4.12
CA GLY A 17 -32.20 17.83 3.39
C GLY A 17 -30.87 18.00 4.11
N ALA A 18 -30.84 18.65 5.28
CA ALA A 18 -29.60 19.10 5.91
C ALA A 18 -28.87 18.06 6.79
N SER A 19 -29.36 16.81 6.87
CA SER A 19 -28.86 15.82 7.85
C SER A 19 -28.02 14.68 7.29
N LEU A 20 -27.74 14.63 5.98
CA LEU A 20 -27.07 13.47 5.35
C LEU A 20 -25.65 13.72 4.83
N LEU A 21 -25.05 14.87 5.12
CA LEU A 21 -23.69 15.20 4.68
C LEU A 21 -22.63 15.02 5.77
N THR A 22 -22.83 14.10 6.72
CA THR A 22 -21.67 13.50 7.41
C THR A 22 -20.92 12.63 6.41
N ALA A 23 -20.19 13.30 5.50
CA ALA A 23 -19.11 12.70 4.75
C ALA A 23 -18.15 12.14 5.80
N GLY A 24 -18.26 10.83 6.06
CA GLY A 24 -17.27 10.12 6.85
C GLY A 24 -15.94 10.38 6.17
N GLY A 25 -15.10 11.20 6.80
CA GLY A 25 -13.77 11.50 6.27
C GLY A 25 -13.09 10.17 6.00
N ALA A 26 -12.67 9.96 4.75
CA ALA A 26 -11.86 8.80 4.40
C ALA A 26 -10.66 8.80 5.33
N ARG A 27 -10.66 7.91 6.32
CA ARG A 27 -9.49 7.70 7.16
C ARG A 27 -8.52 6.96 6.28
N ALA A 28 -7.55 7.69 5.72
CA ALA A 28 -6.37 7.08 5.15
C ALA A 28 -5.86 6.07 6.19
N GLN A 29 -5.78 4.80 5.79
CA GLN A 29 -5.21 3.75 6.60
C GLN A 29 -3.84 4.27 7.07
N ALA A 30 -3.56 4.18 8.38
CA ALA A 30 -2.29 4.64 8.94
C ALA A 30 -1.16 4.19 8.00
N ASN A 31 -0.30 5.13 7.54
CA ASN A 31 0.70 4.91 6.49
C ASN A 31 1.51 3.65 6.79
N ALA A 32 1.05 2.49 6.31
CA ALA A 32 1.82 1.27 6.36
C ALA A 32 3.01 1.50 5.43
N PRO A 33 4.23 1.12 5.84
CA PRO A 33 5.37 1.22 4.94
C PRO A 33 5.11 0.35 3.71
N ILE A 34 5.51 0.83 2.54
CA ILE A 34 5.57 -0.01 1.34
C ILE A 34 6.63 -1.09 1.63
N ARG A 35 6.26 -2.36 1.53
CA ARG A 35 7.16 -3.48 1.78
C ARG A 35 7.66 -4.07 0.47
N ILE A 36 8.97 -3.99 0.28
CA ILE A 36 9.68 -4.56 -0.87
C ILE A 36 10.46 -5.78 -0.39
N ALA A 37 10.32 -6.91 -1.06
CA ALA A 37 11.02 -8.13 -0.71
C ALA A 37 12.02 -8.57 -1.79
N VAL A 38 13.27 -8.75 -1.39
CA VAL A 38 14.35 -9.25 -2.25
C VAL A 38 14.50 -10.75 -2.03
N LEU A 39 14.00 -11.54 -2.99
CA LEU A 39 14.18 -12.98 -3.05
C LEU A 39 15.38 -13.30 -3.95
N ALA A 40 16.49 -13.73 -3.35
CA ALA A 40 17.73 -14.00 -4.08
C ALA A 40 18.52 -15.15 -3.43
N ASP A 41 19.61 -15.56 -4.07
CA ASP A 41 20.56 -16.51 -3.49
C ASP A 41 21.52 -15.76 -2.58
N PHE A 42 21.60 -16.14 -1.30
CA PHE A 42 22.53 -15.52 -0.34
C PHE A 42 23.58 -16.50 0.21
N SER A 43 23.48 -17.79 -0.11
CA SER A 43 24.34 -18.85 0.43
C SER A 43 25.00 -19.73 -0.63
N GLY A 44 24.49 -19.71 -1.86
CA GLY A 44 24.92 -20.55 -2.96
C GLY A 44 25.79 -19.86 -4.00
N THR A 45 25.84 -20.47 -5.17
CA THR A 45 26.75 -20.09 -6.26
C THR A 45 26.44 -18.71 -6.86
N TYR A 46 25.22 -18.21 -6.73
CA TYR A 46 24.80 -16.92 -7.28
C TYR A 46 24.81 -15.79 -6.27
N ARG A 47 25.35 -16.04 -5.06
CA ARG A 47 25.40 -15.05 -3.97
C ARG A 47 26.00 -13.72 -4.41
N ASP A 48 27.14 -13.75 -5.10
CA ASP A 48 27.88 -12.52 -5.41
C ASP A 48 27.25 -11.73 -6.56
N THR A 49 26.49 -12.39 -7.44
CA THR A 49 25.80 -11.76 -8.58
C THR A 49 24.37 -11.34 -8.28
N SER A 50 23.74 -11.92 -7.24
CA SER A 50 22.37 -11.61 -6.84
C SER A 50 22.34 -11.11 -5.39
N GLY A 51 22.33 -12.00 -4.39
CA GLY A 51 22.15 -11.78 -2.95
C GLY A 51 22.44 -10.36 -2.41
N PRO A 52 23.57 -10.12 -1.72
CA PRO A 52 23.80 -8.84 -1.04
C PRO A 52 23.81 -7.63 -1.98
N THR A 53 24.29 -7.80 -3.21
CA THR A 53 24.37 -6.75 -4.21
C THR A 53 22.97 -6.26 -4.62
N ALA A 54 22.02 -7.17 -4.84
CA ALA A 54 20.64 -6.83 -5.19
C ALA A 54 19.95 -6.04 -4.07
N VAL A 55 20.19 -6.41 -2.81
CA VAL A 55 19.62 -5.69 -1.66
C VAL A 55 20.18 -4.27 -1.59
N ALA A 56 21.49 -4.10 -1.77
CA ALA A 56 22.10 -2.77 -1.81
C ALA A 56 21.54 -1.92 -2.97
N CYS A 57 21.36 -2.50 -4.15
CA CYS A 57 20.76 -1.79 -5.29
C CYS A 57 19.32 -1.37 -5.03
N VAL A 58 18.51 -2.22 -4.40
CA VAL A 58 17.12 -1.88 -4.03
C VAL A 58 17.09 -0.77 -2.98
N GLN A 59 17.96 -0.84 -1.96
CA GLN A 59 18.09 0.23 -0.96
C GLN A 59 18.48 1.57 -1.60
N GLN A 60 19.47 1.55 -2.51
CA GLN A 60 19.85 2.75 -3.25
C GLN A 60 18.70 3.28 -4.12
N ALA A 61 17.95 2.41 -4.81
CA ALA A 61 16.79 2.83 -5.59
C ALA A 61 15.69 3.46 -4.72
N VAL A 62 15.50 2.98 -3.49
CA VAL A 62 14.57 3.57 -2.52
C VAL A 62 15.06 4.96 -2.08
N GLU A 63 16.36 5.13 -1.84
CA GLU A 63 16.95 6.44 -1.51
C GLU A 63 16.77 7.43 -2.68
N ASP A 64 17.08 7.01 -3.90
CA ASP A 64 17.00 7.81 -5.12
C ASP A 64 15.55 8.20 -5.48
N SER A 65 14.56 7.41 -5.05
CA SER A 65 13.14 7.63 -5.38
C SER A 65 12.54 8.92 -4.80
N GLY A 66 13.14 9.48 -3.75
CA GLY A 66 12.59 10.62 -3.01
C GLY A 66 11.30 10.31 -2.23
N LEU A 67 10.92 9.03 -2.06
CA LEU A 67 9.71 8.62 -1.33
C LEU A 67 9.74 9.09 0.13
N ALA A 68 10.90 9.02 0.79
CA ALA A 68 11.07 9.50 2.15
C ALA A 68 10.77 11.00 2.29
N ALA A 69 11.20 11.82 1.34
CA ALA A 69 10.90 13.26 1.31
C ALA A 69 9.41 13.57 1.15
N ARG A 70 8.64 12.61 0.61
CA ARG A 70 7.18 12.67 0.46
C ARG A 70 6.44 12.05 1.66
N GLY A 71 7.15 11.65 2.71
CA GLY A 71 6.57 11.03 3.91
C GLY A 71 6.09 9.59 3.70
N ILE A 72 6.57 8.91 2.66
CA ILE A 72 6.26 7.50 2.38
C ILE A 72 7.39 6.64 2.93
N ALA A 73 7.08 5.80 3.92
CA ALA A 73 8.02 4.84 4.47
C ALA A 73 8.13 3.62 3.56
N VAL A 74 9.35 3.08 3.42
CA VAL A 74 9.61 1.84 2.69
C VAL A 74 10.39 0.89 3.60
N GLU A 75 9.95 -0.36 3.69
CA GLU A 75 10.64 -1.44 4.41
C GLU A 75 11.16 -2.44 3.37
N VAL A 76 12.47 -2.66 3.34
CA VAL A 76 13.09 -3.69 2.49
C VAL A 76 13.38 -4.92 3.34
N ILE A 77 12.82 -6.06 2.93
CA ILE A 77 13.11 -7.36 3.54
C ILE A 77 13.85 -8.23 2.52
N GLN A 78 14.60 -9.23 3.01
CA GLN A 78 15.36 -10.14 2.15
C GLN A 78 15.11 -11.59 2.55
N GLY A 79 15.33 -12.51 1.62
CA GLY A 79 15.23 -13.94 1.90
C GLY A 79 16.01 -14.81 0.94
N ASP A 80 16.64 -15.84 1.49
CA ASP A 80 17.45 -16.81 0.76
C ASP A 80 16.62 -18.00 0.30
N HIS A 81 16.43 -18.11 -1.02
CA HIS A 81 15.72 -19.25 -1.60
C HIS A 81 16.63 -20.48 -1.80
N GLN A 82 17.94 -20.39 -1.55
CA GLN A 82 18.90 -21.51 -1.59
C GLN A 82 18.90 -22.26 -2.94
N ASN A 83 18.60 -21.58 -4.04
CA ASN A 83 18.38 -22.20 -5.36
C ASN A 83 17.32 -23.33 -5.38
N LYS A 84 16.36 -23.28 -4.45
CA LYS A 84 15.27 -24.24 -4.31
C LYS A 84 13.93 -23.57 -4.60
N PRO A 85 13.22 -23.93 -5.69
CA PRO A 85 11.96 -23.30 -6.07
C PRO A 85 10.85 -23.45 -5.03
N ASP A 86 10.80 -24.57 -4.31
CA ASP A 86 9.84 -24.82 -3.23
C ASP A 86 10.04 -23.86 -2.05
N VAL A 87 11.30 -23.59 -1.68
CA VAL A 87 11.65 -22.60 -0.64
C VAL A 87 11.24 -21.19 -1.08
N ALA A 88 11.55 -20.82 -2.34
CA ALA A 88 11.12 -19.55 -2.93
C ALA A 88 9.60 -19.35 -2.84
N MET A 89 8.83 -20.34 -3.31
CA MET A 89 7.37 -20.28 -3.33
C MET A 89 6.77 -20.21 -1.92
N ALA A 90 7.30 -20.98 -0.97
CA ALA A 90 6.82 -20.95 0.42
C ALA A 90 7.05 -19.56 1.05
N MET A 91 8.22 -18.97 0.81
CA MET A 91 8.59 -17.66 1.34
C MET A 91 7.75 -16.53 0.71
N SER A 92 7.61 -16.51 -0.62
CA SER A 92 6.78 -15.51 -1.31
C SER A 92 5.33 -15.54 -0.85
N ARG A 93 4.75 -16.74 -0.66
CA ARG A 93 3.38 -16.88 -0.12
C ARG A 93 3.28 -16.32 1.29
N GLN A 94 4.22 -16.68 2.18
CA GLN A 94 4.25 -16.12 3.54
C GLN A 94 4.36 -14.60 3.53
N TRP A 95 5.18 -14.03 2.64
CA TRP A 95 5.39 -12.60 2.53
C TRP A 95 4.14 -11.86 2.08
N ILE A 96 3.46 -12.34 1.05
CA ILE A 96 2.24 -11.74 0.53
C ILE A 96 1.11 -11.93 1.55
N ASP A 97 0.87 -13.17 2.01
CA ASP A 97 -0.30 -13.52 2.81
C ASP A 97 -0.20 -13.02 4.27
N GLN A 98 1.02 -12.96 4.85
CA GLN A 98 1.21 -12.71 6.28
C GLN A 98 2.04 -11.48 6.60
N ARG A 99 2.94 -11.06 5.69
CA ARG A 99 3.81 -9.89 5.90
C ARG A 99 3.39 -8.68 5.06
N GLY A 100 2.35 -8.77 4.24
CA GLY A 100 1.85 -7.65 3.45
C GLY A 100 2.94 -7.04 2.57
N VAL A 101 3.73 -7.87 1.91
CA VAL A 101 4.70 -7.41 0.89
C VAL A 101 3.95 -6.94 -0.35
N ASP A 102 4.34 -5.77 -0.85
CA ASP A 102 3.73 -5.13 -2.02
C ASP A 102 4.42 -5.54 -3.33
N MET A 103 5.72 -5.83 -3.28
CA MET A 103 6.52 -6.25 -4.44
C MET A 103 7.73 -7.10 -4.04
#